data_AF-A0A9R1P377-F1
#
_entry.id   AF-A0A9R1P377-F1
#
_cell.length_a   1.000
_cell.length_b   1.000
_cell.length_c   1.000
_cell.angle_alpha   90.00
_cell.angle_beta   90.00
_cell.angle_gamma   90.00
#
_symmetry.space_group_name_H-M   'P 1'
#
loop_
_entity.id
_entity.type
_entity.pdbx_description
1 polymer ?
#
loop_
_entity_poly.entity_id
_entity_poly.type
_entity_poly.pdbx_seq_one_letter_code
_entity_poly.pdbx_strand_id
1 'polypeptide(L)'
;MQTRCNTPGACGDPRFIGGDGNAFYFHGRRDADFCVVSDRDLHINAHFIGKSGHSSMSRDFTWIQAIAVLFDGHRLYLGARKTGTWDDAVEHLEIILDGEPVYLPADLVEGAKWTSSRVPELSVTRTKAANGVLVALHGKFSVRANAVPITEEDSRVHRYGVTADDCLAHLELAFKFDALTDDVHGVVGQTYRSDYVNHFDVRASMPTMGGDATFTTSSLFAADCSVARYGVSRGNDGAAVLSELSAVTCASGMDGKGVVCKK
;
A
#
# COMPACT_ATOMS: atom_id res chain seq x y z
N MET A 1 8.43 -24.78 -16.27
CA MET A 1 9.82 -24.29 -16.16
C MET A 1 10.06 -23.94 -14.71
N GLN A 2 10.88 -24.73 -14.01
CA GLN A 2 11.19 -24.57 -12.59
C GLN A 2 12.17 -23.40 -12.39
N THR A 3 11.77 -22.38 -11.65
CA THR A 3 12.69 -21.35 -11.16
C THR A 3 13.28 -21.86 -9.85
N ARG A 4 14.53 -22.32 -9.90
CA ARG A 4 15.30 -22.77 -8.73
C ARG A 4 15.70 -21.56 -7.88
N CYS A 5 15.14 -21.41 -6.69
CA CYS A 5 15.64 -20.48 -5.67
C CYS A 5 16.86 -21.10 -4.95
N ASN A 6 18.03 -21.11 -5.61
CA ASN A 6 19.30 -21.52 -5.01
C ASN A 6 20.14 -20.29 -4.60
N THR A 7 19.72 -19.59 -3.55
CA THR A 7 20.60 -18.64 -2.84
C THR A 7 20.30 -18.71 -1.35
N PRO A 8 21.31 -18.86 -0.46
CA PRO A 8 21.10 -18.81 0.98
C PRO A 8 20.59 -17.41 1.35
N GLY A 9 19.27 -17.30 1.59
CA GLY A 9 18.61 -16.07 2.04
C GLY A 9 17.69 -15.40 1.03
N ALA A 10 16.72 -16.10 0.43
CA ALA A 10 15.61 -15.48 -0.30
C ALA A 10 14.27 -15.72 0.43
N CYS A 11 14.16 -15.24 1.68
CA CYS A 11 12.89 -15.08 2.40
C CYS A 11 12.47 -13.61 2.23
N GLY A 12 11.65 -13.31 1.23
CA GLY A 12 11.55 -11.96 0.67
C GLY A 12 10.17 -11.32 0.70
N ASP A 13 9.27 -11.70 1.58
CA ASP A 13 8.01 -10.96 1.67
C ASP A 13 8.07 -9.93 2.81
N PRO A 14 7.38 -8.79 2.67
CA PRO A 14 6.83 -8.23 1.44
C PRO A 14 7.87 -7.60 0.50
N ARG A 15 7.76 -7.90 -0.79
CA ARG A 15 8.54 -7.28 -1.87
C ARG A 15 7.72 -6.22 -2.61
N PHE A 16 8.34 -5.09 -2.90
CA PHE A 16 7.77 -4.00 -3.69
C PHE A 16 8.63 -3.67 -4.91
N ILE A 17 8.02 -2.97 -5.87
CA ILE A 17 8.72 -2.31 -6.97
C ILE A 17 8.47 -0.81 -6.79
N GLY A 18 9.54 -0.03 -6.65
CA GLY A 18 9.48 1.42 -6.50
C GLY A 18 9.13 2.14 -7.79
N GLY A 19 8.76 3.42 -7.67
CA GLY A 19 8.55 4.32 -8.81
C GLY A 19 9.82 4.53 -9.66
N ASP A 20 10.99 4.32 -9.06
CA ASP A 20 12.30 4.31 -9.71
C ASP A 20 12.62 2.98 -10.44
N GLY A 21 11.70 2.01 -10.41
CA GLY A 21 11.83 0.70 -11.05
C GLY A 21 12.65 -0.33 -10.27
N ASN A 22 13.21 0.04 -9.11
CA ASN A 22 13.99 -0.88 -8.30
C ASN A 22 13.09 -1.76 -7.43
N ALA A 23 13.42 -3.04 -7.37
CA ALA A 23 12.77 -3.96 -6.43
C ALA A 23 13.44 -3.86 -5.05
N PHE A 24 12.63 -3.81 -4.00
CA PHE A 24 13.11 -3.77 -2.63
C PHE A 24 12.15 -4.49 -1.68
N TYR A 25 12.65 -4.78 -0.49
CA TYR A 25 11.94 -5.47 0.57
C TYR A 25 11.65 -4.50 1.71
N PHE A 26 10.48 -4.60 2.32
CA PHE A 26 10.17 -3.90 3.56
C PHE A 26 9.52 -4.89 4.50
N HIS A 27 10.25 -5.31 5.54
CA HIS A 27 9.79 -6.40 6.41
C HIS A 27 8.78 -5.92 7.45
N GLY A 28 8.90 -4.68 7.94
CA GLY A 28 8.03 -4.21 9.01
C GLY A 28 8.02 -5.15 10.22
N ARG A 29 6.86 -5.22 10.87
CA ARG A 29 6.59 -6.09 12.03
C ARG A 29 5.29 -6.84 11.83
N ARG A 30 5.19 -8.05 12.39
CA ARG A 30 3.94 -8.80 12.40
C ARG A 30 2.86 -8.10 13.23
N ASP A 31 1.62 -8.33 12.86
CA ASP A 31 0.42 -7.83 13.52
C ASP A 31 0.42 -6.28 13.65
N ALA A 32 0.93 -5.61 12.63
CA ALA A 32 1.07 -4.15 12.61
C ALA A 32 0.70 -3.57 11.24
N ASP A 33 0.29 -2.30 11.26
CA ASP A 33 -0.12 -1.56 10.07
C ASP A 33 0.95 -0.56 9.67
N PHE A 34 1.22 -0.47 8.36
CA PHE A 34 2.24 0.40 7.80
C PHE A 34 1.72 1.21 6.62
N CYS A 35 2.11 2.48 6.58
CA CYS A 35 1.85 3.39 5.49
C CYS A 35 2.74 3.08 4.27
N VAL A 36 2.10 2.54 3.24
CA VAL A 36 2.73 2.17 1.97
C VAL A 36 2.80 3.39 1.05
N VAL A 37 1.71 4.15 0.96
CA VAL A 37 1.62 5.40 0.19
C VAL A 37 0.82 6.42 0.98
N SER A 38 1.27 7.66 1.00
CA SER A 38 0.54 8.79 1.54
C SER A 38 0.81 10.00 0.67
N ASP A 39 -0.25 10.47 0.04
CA ASP A 39 -0.28 11.65 -0.80
C ASP A 39 -1.55 12.44 -0.48
N ARG A 40 -1.67 13.67 -0.99
CA ARG A 40 -2.75 14.58 -0.61
C ARG A 40 -4.14 13.95 -0.76
N ASP A 41 -4.36 13.21 -1.85
CA ASP A 41 -5.65 12.67 -2.29
C ASP A 41 -5.72 11.13 -2.25
N LEU A 42 -4.65 10.45 -1.79
CA LEU A 42 -4.53 9.00 -1.75
C LEU A 42 -3.69 8.54 -0.55
N HIS A 43 -4.24 7.65 0.26
CA HIS A 43 -3.51 6.97 1.32
C HIS A 43 -3.69 5.46 1.22
N ILE A 44 -2.60 4.72 1.34
CA ILE A 44 -2.61 3.25 1.35
C ILE A 44 -1.83 2.77 2.55
N ASN A 45 -2.51 2.04 3.42
CA ASN A 45 -1.89 1.26 4.49
C ASN A 45 -1.97 -0.22 4.14
N ALA A 46 -1.03 -0.99 4.69
CA ALA A 46 -1.00 -2.43 4.61
C ALA A 46 -0.92 -3.04 6.02
N HIS A 47 -1.74 -4.07 6.26
CA HIS A 47 -1.69 -4.89 7.46
C HIS A 47 -0.72 -6.05 7.25
N PHE A 48 0.29 -6.12 8.11
CA PHE A 48 1.32 -7.13 8.07
C PHE A 48 0.97 -8.25 9.05
N ILE A 49 0.97 -9.47 8.56
CA ILE A 49 0.93 -10.69 9.39
C ILE A 49 2.33 -11.31 9.41
N GLY A 50 2.58 -12.24 10.33
CA GLY A 50 3.86 -12.91 10.35
C GLY A 50 3.99 -14.04 11.36
N LYS A 51 5.08 -14.79 11.23
CA LYS A 51 5.50 -15.79 12.21
C LYS A 51 6.85 -15.40 12.80
N SER A 52 7.00 -15.60 14.10
CA SER A 52 8.29 -15.44 14.73
C SER A 52 9.25 -16.52 14.25
N GLY A 53 10.49 -16.11 13.97
CA GLY A 53 11.55 -17.04 13.65
C GLY A 53 11.77 -18.04 14.78
N HIS A 54 12.29 -19.22 14.44
CA HIS A 54 12.77 -20.18 15.44
C HIS A 54 13.86 -19.56 16.33
N SER A 55 14.15 -20.16 17.49
CA SER A 55 15.06 -19.66 18.53
C SER A 55 16.49 -19.26 18.09
N SER A 56 16.90 -19.60 16.88
CA SER A 56 18.17 -19.19 16.25
C SER A 56 18.06 -18.02 15.26
N MET A 57 16.86 -17.47 15.02
CA MET A 57 16.60 -16.35 14.12
C MET A 57 16.10 -15.13 14.91
N SER A 58 16.68 -13.97 14.66
CA SER A 58 16.34 -12.71 15.34
C SER A 58 15.23 -11.90 14.66
N ARG A 59 14.68 -12.36 13.53
CA ARG A 59 13.68 -11.62 12.72
C ARG A 59 12.39 -12.41 12.54
N ASP A 60 11.26 -11.70 12.56
CA ASP A 60 9.97 -12.22 12.13
C ASP A 60 9.95 -12.35 10.60
N PHE A 61 9.21 -13.33 10.09
CA PHE A 61 8.81 -13.37 8.68
C PHE A 61 7.45 -12.72 8.54
N THR A 62 7.30 -11.85 7.55
CA THR A 62 6.09 -11.05 7.38
C THR A 62 5.52 -11.12 5.98
N TRP A 63 4.20 -10.93 5.88
CA TRP A 63 3.44 -10.89 4.64
C TRP A 63 2.33 -9.85 4.76
N ILE A 64 1.82 -9.36 3.62
CA ILE A 64 0.69 -8.42 3.62
C ILE A 64 -0.60 -9.22 3.59
N GLN A 65 -1.43 -9.12 4.62
CA GLN A 65 -2.75 -9.77 4.62
C GLN A 65 -3.82 -8.89 3.98
N ALA A 66 -3.73 -7.58 4.18
CA ALA A 66 -4.73 -6.65 3.71
C ALA A 66 -4.14 -5.28 3.42
N ILE A 67 -4.84 -4.51 2.60
CA ILE A 67 -4.63 -3.08 2.43
C ILE A 67 -5.92 -2.32 2.68
N ALA A 68 -5.77 -1.09 3.17
CA ALA A 68 -6.81 -0.09 3.11
C ALA A 68 -6.37 1.06 2.21
N VAL A 69 -7.26 1.48 1.32
CA VAL A 69 -7.08 2.61 0.43
C VAL A 69 -8.09 3.68 0.81
N LEU A 70 -7.60 4.85 1.22
CA LEU A 70 -8.39 6.04 1.48
C LEU A 70 -8.21 7.03 0.32
N PHE A 71 -9.32 7.49 -0.24
CA PHE A 71 -9.34 8.43 -1.37
C PHE A 71 -10.68 9.15 -1.40
N ASP A 72 -10.72 10.45 -1.70
CA ASP A 72 -11.96 11.23 -1.88
C ASP A 72 -13.04 11.04 -0.79
N GLY A 73 -12.62 10.79 0.46
CA GLY A 73 -13.53 10.50 1.57
C GLY A 73 -14.08 9.06 1.64
N HIS A 74 -13.73 8.21 0.66
CA HIS A 74 -14.06 6.80 0.61
C HIS A 74 -12.99 5.93 1.28
N ARG A 75 -13.43 4.75 1.74
CA ARG A 75 -12.59 3.73 2.38
C ARG A 75 -12.78 2.40 1.68
N LEU A 76 -11.74 1.93 0.99
CA LEU A 76 -11.71 0.62 0.36
C LEU A 76 -10.81 -0.32 1.16
N TYR A 77 -11.31 -1.50 1.48
CA TYR A 77 -10.55 -2.62 2.01
C TYR A 77 -10.37 -3.69 0.95
N LEU A 78 -9.18 -4.27 0.91
CA LEU A 78 -8.85 -5.44 0.11
C LEU A 78 -7.98 -6.37 0.95
N GLY A 79 -8.46 -7.58 1.23
CA GLY A 79 -7.79 -8.52 2.11
C GLY A 79 -7.84 -9.97 1.62
N ALA A 80 -6.88 -10.76 2.08
CA ALA A 80 -6.95 -12.22 2.02
C ALA A 80 -7.63 -12.75 3.30
N ARG A 81 -8.68 -13.55 3.14
CA ARG A 81 -9.36 -14.23 4.25
C ARG A 81 -8.40 -15.24 4.88
N LYS A 82 -8.34 -15.23 6.21
CA LYS A 82 -7.64 -16.27 6.97
C LYS A 82 -8.30 -17.62 6.68
N THR A 83 -7.50 -18.61 6.32
CA THR A 83 -7.98 -19.96 6.05
C THR A 83 -7.05 -21.00 6.68
N GLY A 84 -7.61 -22.08 7.22
CA GLY A 84 -6.82 -23.21 7.70
C GLY A 84 -6.30 -24.07 6.54
N THR A 85 -7.02 -24.10 5.42
CA THR A 85 -6.70 -24.92 4.24
C THR A 85 -6.82 -24.07 2.97
N TRP A 86 -5.91 -24.26 2.02
CA TRP A 86 -5.99 -23.58 0.73
C TRP A 86 -6.68 -24.44 -0.34
N ASP A 87 -7.60 -23.81 -1.07
CA ASP A 87 -8.22 -24.34 -2.29
C ASP A 87 -8.23 -23.23 -3.33
N ASP A 88 -7.54 -23.46 -4.45
CA ASP A 88 -7.41 -22.50 -5.56
C ASP A 88 -8.74 -22.18 -6.23
N ALA A 89 -9.76 -23.04 -6.09
CA ALA A 89 -11.10 -22.83 -6.65
C ALA A 89 -12.00 -21.98 -5.74
N VAL A 90 -11.65 -21.83 -4.46
CA VAL A 90 -12.42 -21.04 -3.50
C VAL A 90 -11.90 -19.59 -3.48
N GLU A 91 -12.82 -18.63 -3.48
CA GLU A 91 -12.46 -17.22 -3.35
C GLU A 91 -12.03 -16.91 -1.90
N HIS A 92 -10.78 -16.50 -1.72
CA HIS A 92 -10.21 -16.04 -0.45
C HIS A 92 -10.08 -14.52 -0.41
N LEU A 93 -10.36 -13.78 -1.49
CA LEU A 93 -10.35 -12.32 -1.46
C LEU A 93 -11.62 -11.74 -0.82
N GLU A 94 -11.43 -10.74 0.02
CA GLU A 94 -12.48 -9.89 0.59
C GLU A 94 -12.27 -8.45 0.15
N ILE A 95 -13.34 -7.82 -0.34
CA ILE A 95 -13.33 -6.44 -0.85
C ILE A 95 -14.54 -5.72 -0.26
N ILE A 96 -14.30 -4.58 0.38
CA ILE A 96 -15.34 -3.79 1.05
C ILE A 96 -15.14 -2.32 0.71
N LEU A 97 -16.18 -1.66 0.21
CA LEU A 97 -16.18 -0.21 -0.06
C LEU A 97 -17.15 0.47 0.90
N ASP A 98 -16.65 1.38 1.73
CA ASP A 98 -17.43 2.15 2.71
C ASP A 98 -18.30 1.27 3.62
N GLY A 99 -17.78 0.12 4.02
CA GLY A 99 -18.49 -0.86 4.85
C GLY A 99 -19.40 -1.82 4.08
N GLU A 100 -19.61 -1.61 2.78
CA GLU A 100 -20.44 -2.50 1.95
C GLU A 100 -19.58 -3.51 1.17
N PRO A 101 -19.89 -4.82 1.22
CA PRO A 101 -19.17 -5.83 0.46
C PRO A 101 -19.26 -5.62 -1.06
N VAL A 102 -18.14 -5.84 -1.75
CA VAL A 102 -18.08 -5.84 -3.22
C VAL A 102 -18.15 -7.28 -3.71
N TYR A 103 -19.28 -7.62 -4.33
CA TYR A 103 -19.49 -8.94 -4.94
C TYR A 103 -19.13 -8.90 -6.42
N LEU A 104 -18.19 -9.75 -6.81
CA LEU A 104 -17.90 -9.99 -8.21
C LEU A 104 -18.91 -11.01 -8.75
N PRO A 105 -19.53 -10.76 -9.93
CA PRO A 105 -20.50 -11.67 -10.51
C PRO A 105 -19.96 -13.10 -10.58
N ALA A 106 -20.76 -14.06 -10.10
CA ALA A 106 -20.38 -15.46 -9.94
C ALA A 106 -20.39 -16.26 -11.26
N ASP A 107 -20.94 -15.67 -12.33
CA ASP A 107 -21.23 -16.30 -13.60
C ASP A 107 -20.11 -16.16 -14.65
N LEU A 108 -18.96 -15.55 -14.33
CA LEU A 108 -18.04 -15.04 -15.36
C LEU A 108 -16.55 -15.34 -15.13
N VAL A 109 -15.98 -15.84 -16.23
CA VAL A 109 -14.58 -16.01 -16.64
C VAL A 109 -13.68 -14.81 -16.26
N GLU A 110 -12.36 -15.00 -16.38
CA GLU A 110 -11.37 -13.90 -16.38
C GLU A 110 -11.89 -12.68 -17.16
N GLY A 111 -11.83 -11.49 -16.55
CA GLY A 111 -12.36 -10.24 -17.13
C GLY A 111 -13.72 -9.78 -16.59
N ALA A 112 -14.41 -10.55 -15.74
CA ALA A 112 -15.63 -10.08 -15.07
C ALA A 112 -15.39 -8.78 -14.29
N LYS A 113 -16.24 -7.77 -14.49
CA LYS A 113 -16.05 -6.42 -13.95
C LYS A 113 -17.23 -5.96 -13.10
N TRP A 114 -16.93 -5.58 -11.86
CA TRP A 114 -17.82 -4.81 -11.00
C TRP A 114 -17.46 -3.31 -11.09
N THR A 115 -18.46 -2.44 -11.06
CA THR A 115 -18.29 -0.98 -11.03
C THR A 115 -19.14 -0.42 -9.89
N SER A 116 -18.59 0.53 -9.13
CA SER A 116 -19.31 1.11 -8.00
C SER A 116 -20.42 2.05 -8.48
N SER A 117 -21.60 1.95 -7.86
CA SER A 117 -22.70 2.90 -8.08
C SER A 117 -22.48 4.25 -7.38
N ARG A 118 -21.63 4.28 -6.33
CA ARG A 118 -21.30 5.48 -5.57
C ARG A 118 -20.07 6.21 -6.10
N VAL A 119 -19.13 5.47 -6.68
CA VAL A 119 -17.87 5.98 -7.25
C VAL A 119 -17.75 5.43 -8.67
N PRO A 120 -18.38 6.06 -9.68
CA PRO A 120 -18.45 5.51 -11.04
C PRO A 120 -17.09 5.20 -11.68
N GLU A 121 -16.03 5.88 -11.24
CA GLU A 121 -14.65 5.69 -11.70
C GLU A 121 -13.95 4.48 -11.06
N LEU A 122 -14.51 3.91 -9.98
CA LEU A 122 -13.97 2.75 -9.28
C LEU A 122 -14.53 1.46 -9.86
N SER A 123 -13.63 0.55 -10.21
CA SER A 123 -13.99 -0.79 -10.66
C SER A 123 -13.10 -1.87 -10.07
N VAL A 124 -13.64 -3.07 -10.02
CA VAL A 124 -12.93 -4.30 -9.62
C VAL A 124 -13.11 -5.30 -10.75
N THR A 125 -12.03 -5.79 -11.32
CA THR A 125 -12.05 -6.73 -12.44
C THR A 125 -11.35 -8.02 -12.04
N ARG A 126 -11.97 -9.18 -12.29
CA ARG A 126 -11.33 -10.50 -12.11
C ARG A 126 -10.15 -10.64 -13.06
N THR A 127 -9.00 -11.05 -12.51
CA THR A 127 -7.79 -11.36 -13.29
C THR A 127 -7.47 -12.86 -13.31
N LYS A 128 -8.17 -13.65 -12.50
CA LYS A 128 -8.13 -15.11 -12.43
C LYS A 128 -9.55 -15.64 -12.17
N ALA A 129 -9.74 -16.95 -12.28
CA ALA A 129 -11.00 -17.61 -11.93
C ALA A 129 -11.39 -17.33 -10.46
N ALA A 130 -10.44 -17.46 -9.53
CA ALA A 130 -10.55 -17.06 -8.13
C ALA A 130 -9.23 -16.40 -7.67
N ASN A 131 -9.26 -15.68 -6.54
CA ASN A 131 -8.06 -15.19 -5.85
C ASN A 131 -7.21 -14.19 -6.64
N GLY A 132 -7.78 -13.51 -7.64
CA GLY A 132 -7.05 -12.52 -8.44
C GLY A 132 -7.95 -11.41 -8.94
N VAL A 133 -7.61 -10.16 -8.59
CA VAL A 133 -8.37 -8.96 -8.98
C VAL A 133 -7.46 -7.80 -9.39
N LEU A 134 -8.01 -6.92 -10.22
CA LEU A 134 -7.49 -5.59 -10.50
C LEU A 134 -8.52 -4.58 -9.97
N VAL A 135 -8.16 -3.86 -8.92
CA VAL A 135 -8.94 -2.73 -8.44
C VAL A 135 -8.39 -1.46 -9.08
N ALA A 136 -9.23 -0.65 -9.70
CA ALA A 136 -8.79 0.56 -10.39
C ALA A 136 -9.75 1.71 -10.15
N LEU A 137 -9.19 2.87 -9.80
CA LEU A 137 -9.88 4.16 -9.76
C LEU A 137 -9.32 5.01 -10.90
N HIS A 138 -10.15 5.26 -11.91
CA HIS A 138 -9.72 5.92 -13.15
C HIS A 138 -9.00 7.25 -12.88
N GLY A 139 -7.80 7.41 -13.45
CA GLY A 139 -6.99 8.62 -13.33
C GLY A 139 -6.29 8.78 -11.99
N LYS A 140 -6.34 7.81 -11.08
CA LYS A 140 -5.67 7.86 -9.77
C LYS A 140 -4.73 6.68 -9.54
N PHE A 141 -5.27 5.47 -9.49
CA PHE A 141 -4.47 4.29 -9.20
C PHE A 141 -5.08 3.00 -9.76
N SER A 142 -4.24 1.98 -9.86
CA SER A 142 -4.67 0.59 -9.97
C SER A 142 -3.82 -0.32 -9.07
N VAL A 143 -4.47 -1.30 -8.46
CA VAL A 143 -3.85 -2.31 -7.61
C VAL A 143 -4.22 -3.68 -8.17
N ARG A 144 -3.22 -4.42 -8.64
CA ARG A 144 -3.37 -5.84 -8.90
C ARG A 144 -3.10 -6.59 -7.60
N ALA A 145 -4.03 -7.44 -7.19
CA ALA A 145 -3.91 -8.24 -5.98
C ALA A 145 -4.21 -9.70 -6.28
N ASN A 146 -3.33 -10.58 -5.82
CA ASN A 146 -3.58 -12.02 -5.79
C ASN A 146 -3.56 -12.48 -4.33
N ALA A 147 -4.59 -13.23 -3.91
CA ALA A 147 -4.50 -14.00 -2.69
C ALA A 147 -3.71 -15.28 -2.98
N VAL A 148 -2.72 -15.60 -2.16
CA VAL A 148 -1.88 -16.80 -2.29
C VAL A 148 -1.63 -17.42 -0.91
N PRO A 149 -1.46 -18.75 -0.82
CA PRO A 149 -1.06 -19.39 0.42
C PRO A 149 0.46 -19.31 0.59
N ILE A 150 0.94 -19.47 1.82
CA ILE A 150 2.31 -19.94 2.03
C ILE A 150 2.32 -21.46 1.81
N THR A 151 3.15 -21.95 0.91
CA THR A 151 3.20 -23.39 0.63
C THR A 151 4.04 -24.15 1.66
N GLU A 152 3.79 -25.45 1.81
CA GLU A 152 4.64 -26.33 2.65
C GLU A 152 6.11 -26.32 2.18
N GLU A 153 6.33 -26.21 0.87
CA GLU A 153 7.66 -26.14 0.28
C GLU A 153 8.37 -24.83 0.66
N ASP A 154 7.68 -23.69 0.58
CA ASP A 154 8.23 -22.41 1.04
C ASP A 154 8.57 -22.49 2.53
N SER A 155 7.66 -23.03 3.34
CA SER A 155 7.86 -23.25 4.77
C SER A 155 9.07 -24.15 5.05
N ARG A 156 9.27 -25.22 4.28
CA ARG A 156 10.39 -26.16 4.43
C ARG A 156 11.72 -25.53 4.02
N VAL A 157 11.76 -24.83 2.89
CA VAL A 157 12.98 -24.19 2.37
C VAL A 157 13.42 -23.05 3.27
N HIS A 158 12.47 -22.28 3.79
CA HIS A 158 12.74 -21.07 4.56
C HIS A 158 12.63 -21.25 6.08
N ARG A 159 12.18 -22.42 6.54
CA ARG A 159 11.94 -22.76 7.95
C ARG A 159 10.96 -21.79 8.63
N TYR A 160 9.88 -21.46 7.92
CA TYR A 160 8.81 -20.61 8.47
C TYR A 160 8.04 -21.28 9.62
N GLY A 161 8.02 -22.63 9.65
CA GLY A 161 7.26 -23.36 10.67
C GLY A 161 5.74 -23.26 10.46
N VAL A 162 5.29 -23.10 9.21
CA VAL A 162 3.87 -23.20 8.84
C VAL A 162 3.43 -24.66 9.00
N THR A 163 2.31 -24.85 9.69
CA THR A 163 1.64 -26.14 9.89
C THR A 163 0.40 -26.22 9.00
N ALA A 164 -0.09 -27.44 8.74
CA ALA A 164 -1.27 -27.66 7.89
C ALA A 164 -2.55 -26.93 8.35
N ASP A 165 -2.61 -26.51 9.62
CA ASP A 165 -3.76 -25.80 10.19
C ASP A 165 -3.65 -24.26 10.13
N ASP A 166 -2.58 -23.72 9.51
CA ASP A 166 -2.25 -22.29 9.50
C ASP A 166 -1.77 -21.85 8.11
N CYS A 167 -2.60 -22.07 7.07
CA CYS A 167 -2.37 -21.50 5.74
C CYS A 167 -2.50 -19.97 5.81
N LEU A 168 -1.41 -19.28 6.13
CA LEU A 168 -1.32 -17.82 6.15
C LEU A 168 -1.50 -17.25 4.74
N ALA A 169 -2.76 -17.15 4.31
CA ALA A 169 -3.14 -16.49 3.09
C ALA A 169 -2.73 -15.02 3.15
N HIS A 170 -2.04 -14.58 2.11
CA HIS A 170 -1.55 -13.21 2.00
C HIS A 170 -1.73 -12.70 0.57
N LEU A 171 -1.44 -11.41 0.39
CA LEU A 171 -1.59 -10.70 -0.85
C LEU A 171 -0.23 -10.49 -1.53
N GLU A 172 -0.13 -10.91 -2.78
CA GLU A 172 0.84 -10.34 -3.71
C GLU A 172 0.22 -9.09 -4.35
N LEU A 173 0.91 -7.96 -4.22
CA LEU A 173 0.40 -6.66 -4.64
C LEU A 173 1.30 -6.04 -5.70
N ALA A 174 0.70 -5.46 -6.73
CA ALA A 174 1.37 -4.57 -7.66
C ALA A 174 0.56 -3.28 -7.80
N PHE A 175 1.21 -2.17 -7.50
CA PHE A 175 0.61 -0.84 -7.56
C PHE A 175 1.02 -0.12 -8.83
N LYS A 176 0.10 0.66 -9.38
CA LYS A 176 0.38 1.69 -10.38
C LYS A 176 -0.39 2.93 -10.00
N PHE A 177 0.28 4.08 -10.08
CA PHE A 177 -0.32 5.38 -9.78
C PHE A 177 -0.24 6.30 -10.99
N ASP A 178 -1.30 7.08 -11.23
CA ASP A 178 -1.41 7.96 -12.39
C ASP A 178 -1.36 9.45 -12.02
N ALA A 179 -1.62 9.80 -10.75
CA ALA A 179 -1.78 11.19 -10.31
C ALA A 179 -1.16 11.49 -8.94
N LEU A 180 0.02 10.92 -8.64
CA LEU A 180 0.78 11.28 -7.45
C LEU A 180 1.39 12.67 -7.56
N THR A 181 1.53 13.34 -6.42
CA THR A 181 2.22 14.62 -6.29
C THR A 181 3.69 14.45 -5.98
N ASP A 182 4.48 15.50 -6.13
CA ASP A 182 5.91 15.49 -5.74
C ASP A 182 6.14 15.39 -4.22
N ASP A 183 5.10 15.56 -3.39
CA ASP A 183 5.18 15.41 -1.92
C ASP A 183 4.74 14.00 -1.45
N VAL A 184 4.48 13.06 -2.38
CA VAL A 184 4.10 11.69 -2.01
C VAL A 184 5.14 11.01 -1.12
N HIS A 185 4.69 10.34 -0.07
CA HIS A 185 5.54 9.62 0.87
C HIS A 185 4.98 8.22 1.19
N GLY A 186 5.68 7.49 2.06
CA GLY A 186 5.36 6.12 2.47
C GLY A 186 6.44 5.15 2.01
N VAL A 187 6.35 3.88 2.40
CA VAL A 187 7.33 2.84 2.04
C VAL A 187 7.57 2.81 0.52
N VAL A 188 6.48 2.74 -0.26
CA VAL A 188 6.53 2.76 -1.71
C VAL A 188 6.42 4.19 -2.23
N GLY A 189 5.55 5.01 -1.62
CA GLY A 189 5.25 6.34 -2.14
C GLY A 189 6.47 7.24 -2.30
N GLN A 190 7.40 7.25 -1.32
CA GLN A 190 8.60 8.09 -1.41
C GLN A 190 9.46 7.80 -2.64
N THR A 191 9.42 6.57 -3.17
CA THR A 191 10.20 6.17 -4.36
C THR A 191 9.68 6.77 -5.67
N TYR A 192 8.52 7.42 -5.66
CA TYR A 192 7.94 8.12 -6.81
C TYR A 192 8.37 9.60 -6.89
N ARG A 193 9.03 10.12 -5.86
CA ARG A 193 9.49 11.51 -5.85
C ARG A 193 10.71 11.69 -6.76
N SER A 194 10.76 12.82 -7.45
CA SER A 194 11.87 13.17 -8.34
C SER A 194 13.20 13.39 -7.61
N ASP A 195 13.15 13.75 -6.33
CA ASP A 195 14.30 13.96 -5.45
C ASP A 195 14.62 12.76 -4.55
N TYR A 196 13.94 11.62 -4.75
CA TYR A 196 14.20 10.42 -3.98
C TYR A 196 15.60 9.87 -4.26
N VAL A 197 16.33 9.58 -3.18
CA VAL A 197 17.63 8.93 -3.22
C VAL A 197 17.51 7.56 -2.55
N ASN A 198 17.94 6.51 -3.25
CA ASN A 198 17.94 5.16 -2.68
C ASN A 198 18.82 5.08 -1.44
N HIS A 199 18.22 4.68 -0.33
CA HIS A 199 18.90 4.50 0.97
C HIS A 199 19.25 3.04 1.28
N PHE A 200 19.07 2.14 0.30
CA PHE A 200 19.43 0.74 0.39
C PHE A 200 20.38 0.34 -0.74
N ASP A 201 21.14 -0.74 -0.53
CA ASP A 201 22.03 -1.28 -1.57
C ASP A 201 21.22 -2.02 -2.63
N VAL A 202 20.96 -1.35 -3.76
CA VAL A 202 20.24 -1.91 -4.92
C VAL A 202 20.93 -3.13 -5.54
N ARG A 203 22.22 -3.37 -5.25
CA ARG A 203 22.98 -4.53 -5.76
C ARG A 203 22.94 -5.72 -4.80
N ALA A 204 22.43 -5.54 -3.59
CA ALA A 204 22.26 -6.64 -2.65
C ALA A 204 21.30 -7.69 -3.24
N SER A 205 21.49 -8.95 -2.88
CA SER A 205 20.54 -10.00 -3.23
C SER A 205 19.15 -9.75 -2.64
N MET A 206 19.09 -8.98 -1.55
CA MET A 206 17.88 -8.51 -0.89
C MET A 206 18.01 -7.04 -0.48
N PRO A 207 17.71 -6.09 -1.38
CA PRO A 207 17.71 -4.67 -1.05
C PRO A 207 16.56 -4.36 -0.08
N THR A 208 16.87 -4.04 1.18
CA THR A 208 15.84 -3.84 2.22
C THR A 208 15.74 -2.37 2.61
N MET A 209 14.52 -1.85 2.59
CA MET A 209 14.17 -0.54 3.14
C MET A 209 13.91 -0.66 4.64
N GLY A 210 14.58 0.17 5.43
CA GLY A 210 14.33 0.30 6.87
C GLY A 210 13.34 1.43 7.20
N GLY A 211 13.20 1.74 8.48
CA GLY A 211 12.39 2.87 8.94
C GLY A 211 10.98 2.51 9.40
N ASP A 212 10.76 1.29 9.91
CA ASP A 212 9.46 0.79 10.38
C ASP A 212 8.71 1.79 11.27
N ALA A 213 9.40 2.44 12.22
CA ALA A 213 8.82 3.44 13.11
C ALA A 213 8.26 4.67 12.37
N THR A 214 8.88 5.04 11.25
CA THR A 214 8.45 6.16 10.39
C THR A 214 7.11 5.84 9.71
N PHE A 215 6.91 4.58 9.33
CA PHE A 215 5.76 4.16 8.52
C PHE A 215 4.63 3.53 9.33
N THR A 216 4.83 3.24 10.62
CA THR A 216 3.79 2.64 11.47
C THR A 216 2.56 3.55 11.56
N THR A 217 1.37 2.98 11.48
CA THR A 217 0.08 3.66 11.74
C THR A 217 -0.60 3.06 12.96
N SER A 218 -1.58 3.77 13.54
CA SER A 218 -2.34 3.25 14.69
C SER A 218 -3.36 2.18 14.31
N SER A 219 -3.82 2.18 13.06
CA SER A 219 -4.69 1.15 12.50
C SER A 219 -4.66 1.17 10.97
N LEU A 220 -5.19 0.10 10.37
CA LEU A 220 -5.25 -0.06 8.92
C LEU A 220 -5.93 1.13 8.21
N PHE A 221 -6.93 1.76 8.80
CA PHE A 221 -7.60 2.94 8.20
C PHE A 221 -7.15 4.29 8.78
N ALA A 222 -6.13 4.32 9.63
CA ALA A 222 -5.61 5.58 10.16
C ALA A 222 -4.54 6.16 9.24
N ALA A 223 -4.73 7.41 8.82
CA ALA A 223 -3.75 8.17 8.04
C ALA A 223 -2.81 8.99 8.95
N ASP A 224 -2.17 8.33 9.91
CA ASP A 224 -1.47 8.98 11.03
C ASP A 224 0.01 8.59 11.19
N CYS A 225 0.62 7.98 10.16
CA CYS A 225 2.05 7.75 10.17
C CYS A 225 2.82 9.08 10.22
N SER A 226 4.08 9.05 10.66
CA SER A 226 4.91 10.26 10.77
C SER A 226 5.13 11.00 9.46
N VAL A 227 4.93 10.32 8.33
CA VAL A 227 5.09 10.84 6.97
C VAL A 227 3.74 11.04 6.27
N ALA A 228 2.63 11.10 7.00
CA ALA A 228 1.33 11.29 6.41
C ALA A 228 1.25 12.61 5.62
N ARG A 229 0.62 12.56 4.45
CA ARG A 229 0.30 13.69 3.56
C ARG A 229 -1.18 13.76 3.20
N TYR A 230 -1.91 12.67 3.48
CA TYR A 230 -3.32 12.55 3.18
C TYR A 230 -4.18 13.53 3.97
N GLY A 231 -5.09 14.22 3.27
CA GLY A 231 -6.03 15.14 3.91
C GLY A 231 -5.37 16.38 4.53
N VAL A 232 -4.06 16.59 4.33
CA VAL A 232 -3.41 17.87 4.66
C VAL A 232 -4.05 18.92 3.76
N SER A 233 -4.95 19.70 4.35
CA SER A 233 -5.69 20.76 3.66
C SER A 233 -4.71 21.70 2.96
N ARG A 234 -5.13 22.31 1.85
CA ARG A 234 -4.46 23.39 1.10
C ARG A 234 -4.16 24.68 1.91
N GLY A 235 -4.05 24.59 3.23
CA GLY A 235 -3.96 25.73 4.14
C GLY A 235 -2.71 25.66 5.00
N ASN A 236 -1.53 25.91 4.41
CA ASN A 236 -0.47 26.61 5.12
C ASN A 236 0.58 27.29 4.22
N ASP A 237 0.15 27.87 3.10
CA ASP A 237 0.85 29.03 2.56
C ASP A 237 0.32 30.27 3.30
N GLY A 238 0.95 30.57 4.43
CA GLY A 238 1.03 31.89 5.05
C GLY A 238 -0.26 32.69 5.27
N ALA A 239 -1.00 32.38 6.34
CA ALA A 239 -1.77 33.41 7.05
C ALA A 239 -1.83 33.05 8.54
N ALA A 240 -0.83 33.53 9.29
CA ALA A 240 -0.90 33.57 10.73
C ALA A 240 -2.02 34.52 11.15
N VAL A 241 -3.16 33.98 11.59
CA VAL A 241 -4.14 34.75 12.37
C VAL A 241 -3.67 34.77 13.82
N LEU A 242 -2.84 35.75 14.15
CA LEU A 242 -2.78 36.27 15.51
C LEU A 242 -4.06 37.08 15.75
N SER A 243 -4.84 36.63 16.72
CA SER A 243 -5.78 37.50 17.42
C SER A 243 -4.97 38.58 18.13
N GLU A 244 -5.26 39.86 17.85
CA GLU A 244 -5.37 40.98 18.82
C GLU A 244 -5.91 42.22 18.07
N LEU A 245 -6.97 42.81 18.62
CA LEU A 245 -7.59 44.05 18.18
C LEU A 245 -6.68 45.24 18.49
N SER A 246 -6.34 46.06 17.49
CA SER A 246 -6.10 47.50 17.64
C SER A 246 -6.12 48.17 16.26
N ALA A 247 -6.96 49.21 16.13
CA ALA A 247 -7.12 50.03 14.93
C ALA A 247 -5.82 50.72 14.50
N VAL A 248 -5.58 50.88 13.18
CA VAL A 248 -5.11 52.14 12.53
C VAL A 248 -5.33 52.04 11.00
N THR A 249 -5.66 53.21 10.45
CA THR A 249 -6.09 53.66 9.12
C THR A 249 -5.09 53.49 7.95
N CYS A 250 -5.64 53.50 6.73
CA CYS A 250 -4.98 53.36 5.43
C CYS A 250 -3.92 54.41 5.08
N ALA A 251 -2.96 54.00 4.23
CA ALA A 251 -2.33 54.86 3.22
C ALA A 251 -1.99 54.04 1.97
N SER A 252 -2.36 54.56 0.80
CA SER A 252 -2.09 54.04 -0.54
C SER A 252 -0.65 54.30 -0.98
N GLY A 253 0.03 53.28 -1.50
CA GLY A 253 1.31 53.40 -2.19
C GLY A 253 1.30 52.51 -3.43
N MET A 254 1.32 53.13 -4.60
CA MET A 254 1.48 52.50 -5.91
C MET A 254 2.96 52.12 -6.08
N ASP A 255 3.26 50.87 -6.44
CA ASP A 255 4.18 50.51 -7.54
C ASP A 255 4.56 49.02 -7.57
N GLY A 256 4.50 48.44 -8.78
CA GLY A 256 5.59 47.55 -9.21
C GLY A 256 5.40 46.03 -9.19
N LYS A 257 4.69 45.52 -10.22
CA LYS A 257 5.04 44.36 -11.08
C LYS A 257 5.59 43.06 -10.46
N GLY A 258 4.88 41.96 -10.72
CA GLY A 258 5.49 40.70 -11.15
C GLY A 258 4.72 39.43 -10.79
N VAL A 259 3.94 38.89 -11.73
CA VAL A 259 3.48 37.49 -11.72
C VAL A 259 4.33 36.73 -12.73
N VAL A 260 5.00 35.66 -12.30
CA VAL A 260 5.67 34.70 -13.18
C VAL A 260 5.15 33.31 -12.86
N CYS A 261 4.33 32.78 -13.76
CA CYS A 261 4.03 31.37 -13.85
C CYS A 261 5.08 30.71 -14.76
N LYS A 262 5.63 29.56 -14.37
CA LYS A 262 6.40 28.70 -15.27
C LYS A 262 5.72 27.33 -15.37
N LYS A 263 5.81 26.78 -16.58
CA LYS A 263 5.27 25.47 -17.00
C LYS A 263 5.84 24.32 -16.18
#